data_AF-A0A382PWY6-F1
#
_entry.id   AF-A0A382PWY6-F1
#
_cell.length_a   1.000
_cell.length_b   1.000
_cell.length_c   1.000
_cell.angle_alpha   90.00
_cell.angle_beta   90.00
_cell.angle_gamma   90.00
#
_symmetry.space_group_name_H-M   'P 1'
#
loop_
_entity.id
_entity.type
_entity.pdbx_description
1 polymer ?
#
loop_
_entity_poly.entity_id
_entity_poly.type
_entity_poly.pdbx_seq_one_letter_code
_entity_poly.pdbx_strand_id
1 'polypeptide(L)' 'MHDRKGEGGMEYLFDKQVEPGELIEVADGVLWLTMPLPFELDHINLYLIRGEGGWVVIDTGIGTSTTKAL' A
#
# COMPACT_ATOMS: atom_id res chain seq x y z
N MET A 1 -10.21 -4.64 -16.23
CA MET A 1 -8.96 -3.86 -16.19
C MET A 1 -9.38 -2.44 -16.52
N HIS A 2 -9.42 -1.57 -15.50
CA HIS A 2 -9.80 -0.18 -15.69
C HIS A 2 -8.52 0.61 -16.00
N ASP A 3 -8.42 1.09 -17.23
CA ASP A 3 -7.31 1.94 -17.69
C ASP A 3 -7.67 3.39 -17.38
N ARG A 4 -7.08 3.95 -16.33
CA ARG A 4 -6.97 5.41 -16.18
C ARG A 4 -5.56 5.85 -16.53
N LYS A 5 -5.46 6.65 -17.59
CA LYS A 5 -4.26 7.41 -17.92
C LYS A 5 -3.99 8.45 -16.84
N GLY A 6 -2.87 8.27 -16.15
CA GLY A 6 -2.29 9.26 -15.27
C GLY A 6 -1.68 10.44 -16.03
N GLU A 7 -1.43 11.52 -15.30
CA GLU A 7 -0.67 12.65 -15.84
C GLU A 7 0.73 12.18 -16.29
N GLY A 8 1.24 12.75 -17.38
CA GLY A 8 2.59 12.43 -17.87
C GLY A 8 2.75 11.09 -18.60
N GLY A 9 1.65 10.45 -19.02
CA GLY A 9 1.71 9.19 -19.80
C GLY A 9 1.87 7.94 -18.94
N MET A 10 1.61 8.04 -17.64
CA MET A 10 1.54 6.90 -16.74
C MET A 10 0.20 6.17 -16.88
N GLU A 11 0.19 4.86 -16.63
CA GLU A 11 -1.02 4.05 -16.51
C GLU A 11 -1.18 3.66 -15.03
N TYR A 12 -2.33 3.98 -14.44
CA TYR A 12 -2.65 3.56 -13.08
C TYR A 12 -3.51 2.29 -13.13
N LEU A 13 -2.93 1.18 -12.69
CA LEU A 13 -3.58 -0.14 -12.72
C LEU A 13 -4.68 -0.32 -11.66
N PHE A 14 -4.74 0.60 -10.69
CA PHE A 14 -5.71 0.58 -9.59
C PHE A 14 -6.43 1.93 -9.50
N ASP A 15 -7.74 1.87 -9.27
CA ASP A 15 -8.60 3.05 -9.28
C ASP A 15 -8.58 3.86 -7.99
N LYS A 16 -8.24 3.23 -6.87
CA LYS A 16 -8.28 3.87 -5.57
C LYS A 16 -7.10 3.43 -4.73
N GLN A 17 -6.71 4.33 -3.83
CA GLN A 17 -5.88 3.99 -2.69
C GLN A 17 -6.56 2.87 -1.89
N VAL A 18 -5.76 1.95 -1.37
CA VAL A 18 -6.23 0.92 -0.43
C VAL A 18 -6.74 1.60 0.85
N GLU A 19 -7.72 1.01 1.54
CA GLU A 19 -8.12 1.56 2.83
C GLU A 19 -7.02 1.31 3.89
N PRO A 20 -6.84 2.18 4.89
CA PRO A 20 -5.87 1.97 5.95
C PRO A 20 -6.00 0.59 6.61
N GLY A 21 -4.90 -0.17 6.69
CA GLY A 21 -4.89 -1.52 7.26
C GLY A 21 -5.38 -2.64 6.33
N GLU A 22 -5.93 -2.33 5.16
CA GLU A 22 -6.35 -3.33 4.18
C GLU A 22 -5.15 -3.80 3.32
N LEU A 23 -5.14 -5.10 3.00
CA LEU A 23 -4.14 -5.74 2.14
C LEU A 23 -4.79 -6.13 0.81
N ILE A 24 -4.19 -5.71 -0.31
CA ILE A 24 -4.58 -6.19 -1.64
C ILE A 24 -3.38 -6.79 -2.38
N GLU A 25 -3.62 -7.81 -3.20
CA GLU A 25 -2.58 -8.39 -4.06
C GLU A 25 -2.46 -7.60 -5.37
N VAL A 26 -1.26 -7.08 -5.63
CA VAL A 26 -0.99 -6.23 -6.80
C VAL A 26 -0.15 -6.92 -7.87
N ALA A 27 0.53 -8.00 -7.49
CA ALA A 27 1.20 -8.96 -8.35
C ALA A 27 1.31 -10.30 -7.60
N ASP A 28 1.64 -11.39 -8.29
CA ASP A 28 1.79 -12.71 -7.67
C ASP A 28 2.76 -12.67 -6.49
N GLY A 29 2.24 -12.91 -5.28
CA GLY A 29 3.02 -12.88 -4.05
C GLY A 29 3.44 -11.50 -3.57
N VAL A 30 2.90 -10.41 -4.12
CA VAL A 30 3.15 -9.03 -3.69
C VAL A 30 1.86 -8.38 -3.22
N LEU A 31 1.80 -8.11 -1.91
CA LEU A 31 0.70 -7.38 -1.29
C LEU A 31 1.06 -5.91 -1.09
N TRP A 32 0.09 -5.05 -1.34
CA TRP A 32 0.11 -3.63 -1.00
C TRP A 32 -0.76 -3.38 0.24
N LEU A 33 -0.20 -2.63 1.19
CA LEU A 33 -0.83 -2.11 2.40
C LEU A 33 -0.62 -0.59 2.44
N THR A 34 -1.55 0.17 3.01
CA THR A 34 -1.32 1.59 3.28
C THR A 34 -1.50 1.91 4.76
N MET A 35 -0.69 2.85 5.26
CA MET A 35 -0.79 3.38 6.62
C MET A 35 -0.98 4.90 6.60
N PRO A 36 -1.78 5.47 7.52
CA PRO A 36 -2.01 6.91 7.58
C PRO A 36 -0.78 7.63 8.14
N LEU A 37 -0.57 8.86 7.67
CA LEU A 37 0.45 9.78 8.16
C LEU A 37 -0.21 11.07 8.70
N PRO A 38 0.30 11.65 9.81
CA PRO A 38 -0.26 12.87 10.38
C PRO A 38 0.30 14.15 9.74
N PHE A 39 0.44 14.18 8.41
CA PHE A 39 1.04 15.28 7.63
C PHE A 39 0.24 15.57 6.35
N GLU A 40 0.66 16.58 5.56
CA GLU A 40 0.02 16.88 4.26
C GLU A 40 0.11 15.72 3.26
N LEU A 41 1.25 15.03 3.23
CA LEU A 41 1.33 13.68 2.66
C LEU A 41 0.70 12.74 3.69
N ASP A 42 -0.55 12.35 3.43
CA ASP A 42 -1.45 11.76 4.43
C ASP A 42 -1.38 10.23 4.50
N HIS A 43 -0.58 9.59 3.65
CA HIS A 43 -0.40 8.14 3.65
C HIS A 43 0.98 7.69 3.15
N ILE A 44 1.33 6.45 3.48
CA ILE A 44 2.49 5.73 2.95
C ILE A 44 2.10 4.33 2.51
N ASN A 45 2.65 3.90 1.37
CA ASN A 45 2.50 2.54 0.86
C ASN A 45 3.55 1.63 1.49
N LEU A 46 3.09 0.49 2.00
CA LEU A 46 3.90 -0.60 2.53
C LEU A 46 3.68 -1.83 1.65
N TYR A 47 4.67 -2.73 1.64
CA TYR A 47 4.58 -3.94 0.84
C TYR A 47 4.95 -5.18 1.62
N LEU A 48 4.25 -6.28 1.33
CA LEU A 48 4.62 -7.61 1.79
C LEU A 48 4.94 -8.48 0.59
N ILE A 49 6.10 -9.12 0.60
CA ILE A 49 6.55 -10.03 -0.45
C ILE A 49 6.56 -11.44 0.10
N ARG A 50 5.92 -12.38 -0.60
CA ARG A 50 5.87 -13.78 -0.20
C ARG A 50 7.27 -14.38 -0.27
N GLY A 51 7.75 -14.90 0.84
CA GLY A 51 8.97 -15.72 0.93
C GLY A 51 8.66 -17.18 1.21
N GLU A 52 9.70 -18.01 1.31
CA GLU A 52 9.59 -19.47 1.46
C GLU A 52 8.89 -19.95 2.75
N GLY A 53 8.77 -19.09 3.77
CA GLY A 53 8.15 -19.44 5.06
C GLY A 53 7.31 -18.33 5.69
N GLY A 54 6.95 -17.30 4.92
CA GLY A 54 6.25 -16.14 5.46
C GLY A 54 6.33 -14.93 4.53
N TRP A 55 6.45 -13.75 5.13
CA TRP A 55 6.46 -12.48 4.41
C TRP A 55 7.70 -11.67 4.72
N VAL A 56 8.28 -11.06 3.71
CA VAL A 56 9.23 -9.94 3.86
C VAL A 56 8.40 -8.65 3.86
N VAL A 57 8.54 -7.85 4.91
CA VAL A 57 7.86 -6.56 5.04
C VAL A 57 8.80 -5.45 4.59
N ILE A 58 8.32 -4.56 3.73
CA ILE A 58 9.02 -3.36 3.27
C ILE A 58 8.28 -2.15 3.85
N ASP A 59 9.00 -1.38 4.66
CA ASP A 59 8.51 -0.28 5.49
C ASP A 59 7.41 -0.68 6.50
N THR A 60 7.09 0.22 7.44
CA THR A 60 6.15 -0.07 8.54
C THR A 60 5.21 1.08 8.90
N GLY A 61 5.42 2.27 8.35
CA GLY A 61 4.72 3.48 8.77
C GLY A 61 5.26 4.09 10.07
N ILE A 62 4.57 5.11 10.58
CA ILE A 62 4.95 5.82 11.82
C ILE A 62 4.20 5.22 13.00
N GLY A 63 4.87 5.03 14.14
CA GLY A 63 4.32 4.42 15.36
C GLY A 63 3.28 5.25 16.13
N THR A 64 2.34 5.90 15.43
CA THR A 64 1.21 6.63 16.02
C THR A 64 0.20 5.69 16.67
N SER A 65 -0.69 6.22 17.52
CA SER A 65 -1.81 5.43 18.07
C SER A 65 -2.77 4.94 16.98
N THR A 66 -3.01 5.76 15.95
CA THR A 66 -3.85 5.39 14.81
C THR A 66 -3.27 4.19 14.06
N THR A 67 -1.99 4.27 13.69
CA THR A 67 -1.30 3.18 12.96
C THR A 67 -1.24 1.89 13.76
N LYS A 68 -1.05 1.96 15.08
CA LYS A 68 -0.99 0.78 15.96
C LYS A 68 -2.36 0.12 16.21
N ALA A 69 -3.46 0.81 15.90
CA ALA A 69 -4.82 0.31 16.10
C ALA A 69 -5.41 -0.36 14.85
N LEU A 70 -4.70 -0.28 13.72
CA LEU A 70 -4.99 -1.01 12.48
C LEU A 70 -4.42 -2.43 12.57
#